data_AF-A0A3C0BXW4-F1
#
_entry.id   AF-A0A3C0BXW4-F1
#
_cell.length_a   1.000
_cell.length_b   1.000
_cell.length_c   1.000
_cell.angle_alpha   90.00
_cell.angle_beta   90.00
_cell.angle_gamma   90.00
#
_symmetry.space_group_name_H-M   'P 1'
#
loop_
_entity.id
_entity.type
_entity.pdbx_description
1 polymer ?
#
loop_
_entity_poly.entity_id
_entity_poly.type
_entity_poly.pdbx_seq_one_letter_code
_entity_poly.pdbx_strand_id
1 'polypeptide(L)'
;MTGNRARLMEMRRALPGLAASKGSPLPRLSALLRLGFIAGLLTAVLLAFCMPRALANSLTSGLGGTSGSVTSKGAQMERQQLGKMLKQPKIDSTEPMLLQADEMVYDNENSKITAKGNVEIYYGNYTLLADRVVYDRAANTLTAEGNVSIKDPDGAVITADHITLTDDFRDGFIDAMKLVTKDDTRIVAQSASRQAGNVTVFENGWFTPCKVCEEDPSRPPTWRIRAKKITHRRDEATITYNNAFFDFFGVPVFWMPYFQSADPTVKRKSGFLMPSY
;
A
#
# COMPACT_ATOMS: atom_id res chain seq x y z
N MET A 1 -3.41 -54.26 47.41
CA MET A 1 -4.84 -54.33 47.05
C MET A 1 -5.07 -53.31 45.95
N THR A 2 -4.97 -53.73 44.68
CA THR A 2 -6.10 -53.86 43.73
C THR A 2 -6.73 -52.51 43.38
N GLY A 3 -6.81 -52.03 42.13
CA GLY A 3 -6.57 -52.64 40.84
C GLY A 3 -7.01 -51.69 39.71
N ASN A 4 -6.37 -51.90 38.58
CA ASN A 4 -6.55 -51.39 37.22
C ASN A 4 -8.00 -51.24 36.71
N ARG A 5 -8.29 -50.23 35.87
CA ARG A 5 -9.15 -50.39 34.67
C ARG A 5 -9.09 -49.19 33.69
N ALA A 6 -8.34 -49.43 32.61
CA ALA A 6 -8.48 -48.75 31.33
C ALA A 6 -9.86 -49.03 30.69
N ARG A 7 -10.39 -48.08 29.92
CA ARG A 7 -11.47 -48.32 28.95
C ARG A 7 -11.01 -47.85 27.57
N LEU A 8 -10.65 -48.83 26.74
CA LEU A 8 -10.67 -48.76 25.29
C LEU A 8 -12.09 -48.43 24.80
N MET A 9 -12.20 -47.60 23.76
CA MET A 9 -13.28 -47.72 22.80
C MET A 9 -12.66 -47.69 21.39
N GLU A 10 -12.42 -48.89 20.86
CA GLU A 10 -12.20 -49.15 19.44
C GLU A 10 -13.51 -48.88 18.68
N MET A 11 -13.42 -48.15 17.57
CA MET A 11 -14.32 -48.35 16.43
C MET A 11 -13.46 -48.57 15.19
N ARG A 12 -13.50 -49.81 14.70
CA ARG A 12 -12.82 -50.31 13.51
C ARG A 12 -13.77 -50.29 12.29
N ARG A 13 -13.17 -49.95 11.13
CA ARG A 13 -13.42 -50.49 9.76
C ARG A 13 -14.74 -50.03 9.06
N ALA A 14 -14.81 -49.83 7.74
CA ALA A 14 -13.97 -50.18 6.60
C ALA A 14 -14.24 -49.25 5.38
N LEU A 15 -13.21 -49.05 4.53
CA LEU A 15 -13.24 -48.76 3.08
C LEU A 15 -13.83 -49.98 2.30
N PRO A 16 -14.18 -49.97 0.98
CA PRO A 16 -13.51 -49.25 -0.12
C PRO A 16 -14.40 -48.82 -1.33
N GLY A 17 -13.81 -48.17 -2.36
CA GLY A 17 -14.44 -48.11 -3.69
C GLY A 17 -13.88 -47.07 -4.66
N LEU A 18 -12.95 -47.52 -5.52
CA LEU A 18 -12.44 -46.84 -6.72
C LEU A 18 -13.55 -46.44 -7.71
N ALA A 19 -13.40 -45.28 -8.37
CA ALA A 19 -13.70 -45.15 -9.80
C ALA A 19 -12.94 -43.97 -10.42
N ALA A 20 -11.85 -44.28 -11.13
CA ALA A 20 -11.21 -43.39 -12.09
C ALA A 20 -12.10 -43.31 -13.35
N SER A 21 -12.56 -42.11 -13.72
CA SER A 21 -13.20 -41.89 -15.03
C SER A 21 -12.22 -41.29 -16.02
N LYS A 22 -12.05 -42.03 -17.12
CA LYS A 22 -11.28 -41.75 -18.33
C LYS A 22 -11.48 -40.34 -18.89
N GLY A 23 -10.39 -39.79 -19.43
CA GLY A 23 -10.43 -38.66 -20.33
C GLY A 23 -11.06 -39.00 -21.69
N SER A 24 -11.54 -37.94 -22.34
CA SER A 24 -11.86 -37.90 -23.76
C SER A 24 -11.57 -36.49 -24.30
N PRO A 25 -11.22 -36.36 -25.59
CA PRO A 25 -10.28 -35.36 -26.07
C PRO A 25 -10.94 -34.07 -26.58
N LEU A 26 -10.13 -33.02 -26.58
CA LEU A 26 -10.36 -31.74 -27.27
C LEU A 26 -10.65 -31.95 -28.78
N PRO A 27 -11.64 -31.26 -29.37
CA PRO A 27 -11.67 -31.09 -30.81
C PRO A 27 -10.77 -29.92 -31.21
N ARG A 28 -9.75 -30.23 -32.00
CA ARG A 28 -9.06 -29.27 -32.87
C ARG A 28 -10.07 -28.79 -33.92
N LEU A 29 -10.36 -27.49 -33.98
CA LEU A 29 -10.91 -26.88 -35.20
C LEU A 29 -9.81 -26.09 -35.90
N SER A 30 -9.41 -26.65 -37.03
CA SER A 30 -8.59 -26.08 -38.08
C SER A 30 -9.33 -24.98 -38.85
N ALA A 31 -8.61 -23.87 -39.06
CA ALA A 31 -8.46 -23.12 -40.31
C ALA A 31 -9.62 -23.13 -41.34
N LEU A 32 -10.22 -21.94 -41.51
CA LEU A 32 -10.75 -21.38 -42.76
C LEU A 32 -10.43 -19.87 -42.68
N LEU A 33 -9.38 -19.33 -43.32
CA LEU A 33 -9.20 -19.00 -44.74
C LEU A 33 -10.33 -18.15 -45.35
N ARG A 34 -9.92 -17.11 -46.09
CA ARG A 34 -10.66 -16.23 -47.04
C ARG A 34 -11.26 -14.95 -46.42
N LEU A 35 -11.22 -13.77 -47.04
CA LEU A 35 -10.49 -13.15 -48.15
C LEU A 35 -11.05 -11.73 -48.27
N GLY A 36 -10.19 -10.73 -48.46
CA GLY A 36 -10.53 -9.44 -49.10
C GLY A 36 -11.26 -8.42 -48.22
N PHE A 37 -11.26 -7.13 -48.54
CA PHE A 37 -10.69 -6.32 -49.63
C PHE A 37 -11.17 -4.87 -49.29
N ILE A 38 -10.47 -3.84 -49.79
CA ILE A 38 -10.99 -2.46 -50.02
C ILE A 38 -11.00 -1.54 -48.78
N ALA A 39 -10.03 -0.64 -48.61
CA ALA A 39 -9.83 0.64 -49.32
C ALA A 39 -10.98 1.65 -49.09
N GLY A 40 -10.70 2.69 -48.30
CA GLY A 40 -11.57 3.84 -48.08
C GLY A 40 -10.75 5.11 -47.94
N LEU A 41 -10.40 5.67 -49.09
CA LEU A 41 -9.71 6.94 -49.29
C LEU A 41 -10.70 8.11 -49.11
N LEU A 42 -10.19 9.20 -48.52
CA LEU A 42 -10.42 10.61 -48.88
C LEU A 42 -11.79 11.29 -48.74
N THR A 43 -11.68 12.63 -48.63
CA THR A 43 -12.68 13.74 -48.62
C THR A 43 -13.13 14.16 -47.21
N ALA A 44 -13.17 15.44 -46.80
CA ALA A 44 -13.15 16.75 -47.47
C ALA A 44 -12.62 17.79 -46.45
N VAL A 45 -11.63 18.64 -46.77
CA VAL A 45 -11.76 19.98 -47.40
C VAL A 45 -12.47 21.02 -46.54
N LEU A 46 -11.66 22.01 -46.12
CA LEU A 46 -11.91 23.43 -45.90
C LEU A 46 -13.24 23.90 -45.30
N LEU A 47 -13.14 24.64 -44.19
CA LEU A 47 -13.78 25.95 -44.03
C LEU A 47 -12.95 26.80 -43.04
N ALA A 48 -11.97 27.51 -43.58
CA ALA A 48 -11.48 28.76 -43.02
C ALA A 48 -12.39 29.90 -43.50
N PHE A 49 -12.39 31.02 -42.76
CA PHE A 49 -13.14 32.28 -42.95
C PHE A 49 -14.42 32.42 -42.13
N CYS A 50 -14.28 32.95 -40.92
CA CYS A 50 -15.03 34.13 -40.51
C CYS A 50 -14.24 34.90 -39.43
N MET A 51 -13.41 35.87 -39.86
CA MET A 51 -12.98 36.99 -39.01
C MET A 51 -14.17 37.93 -38.79
N PRO A 52 -14.17 38.72 -37.71
CA PRO A 52 -13.69 40.10 -37.88
C PRO A 52 -12.62 40.51 -36.88
N ARG A 53 -11.55 41.10 -37.43
CA ARG A 53 -10.68 42.07 -36.76
C ARG A 53 -11.54 43.27 -36.33
N ALA A 54 -11.47 43.65 -35.06
CA ALA A 54 -11.91 44.96 -34.60
C ALA A 54 -10.88 45.58 -33.66
N LEU A 55 -10.33 46.68 -34.17
CA LEU A 55 -9.89 47.90 -33.51
C LEU A 55 -8.63 47.92 -32.61
N ALA A 56 -7.79 48.86 -33.04
CA ALA A 56 -6.54 49.31 -32.49
C ALA A 56 -6.72 50.44 -31.45
N ASN A 57 -5.59 50.79 -30.84
CA ASN A 57 -5.28 51.94 -29.97
C ASN A 57 -5.73 51.76 -28.51
N SER A 58 -4.92 52.10 -27.51
CA SER A 58 -3.96 53.21 -27.44
C SER A 58 -2.86 52.96 -26.38
N LEU A 59 -1.67 53.50 -26.68
CA LEU A 59 -0.56 53.75 -25.76
C LEU A 59 -1.03 54.56 -24.53
N THR A 60 -0.50 54.25 -23.34
CA THR A 60 0.06 55.26 -22.44
C THR A 60 0.97 54.63 -21.39
N SER A 61 2.17 55.18 -21.36
CA SER A 61 3.23 55.13 -20.36
C SER A 61 2.78 55.23 -18.90
N GLY A 62 3.40 54.41 -18.05
CA GLY A 62 3.39 54.54 -16.59
C GLY A 62 4.70 54.05 -15.98
N LEU A 63 5.79 54.76 -16.25
CA LEU A 63 7.02 54.69 -15.44
C LEU A 63 6.78 55.50 -14.16
N GLY A 64 6.51 54.79 -13.07
CA GLY A 64 6.41 55.36 -11.73
C GLY A 64 6.89 54.32 -10.73
N GLY A 65 8.11 54.50 -10.22
CA GLY A 65 8.67 53.62 -9.21
C GLY A 65 7.96 53.77 -7.86
N THR A 66 7.83 52.67 -7.14
CA THR A 66 8.10 52.65 -5.70
C THR A 66 8.65 51.28 -5.33
N SER A 67 9.81 51.33 -4.69
CA SER A 67 10.44 50.23 -3.96
C SER A 67 9.53 49.80 -2.81
N GLY A 68 8.68 48.81 -3.06
CA GLY A 68 7.96 48.09 -2.01
C GLY A 68 8.81 46.92 -1.53
N SER A 69 9.44 47.07 -0.36
CA SER A 69 10.02 45.96 0.39
C SER A 69 8.92 44.97 0.74
N VAL A 70 8.82 43.89 -0.05
CA VAL A 70 7.97 42.74 0.30
C VAL A 70 8.54 42.16 1.59
N THR A 71 7.87 42.49 2.68
CA THR A 71 8.21 42.07 4.02
C THR A 71 8.07 40.56 4.09
N SER A 72 9.19 39.86 4.29
CA SER A 72 9.35 38.39 4.35
C SER A 72 8.61 37.70 5.52
N LYS A 73 7.66 38.37 6.19
CA LYS A 73 6.93 37.85 7.35
C LYS A 73 5.94 36.73 7.01
N GLY A 74 5.43 36.66 5.77
CA GLY A 74 4.52 35.58 5.34
C GLY A 74 5.22 34.23 5.16
N ALA A 75 6.42 34.23 4.57
CA ALA A 75 7.17 33.00 4.29
C ALA A 75 7.76 32.33 5.54
N GLN A 76 7.89 33.07 6.66
CA GLN A 76 8.42 32.53 7.92
C GLN A 76 7.36 31.82 8.77
N MET A 77 6.08 32.25 8.74
CA MET A 77 5.02 31.58 9.49
C MET A 77 4.62 30.23 8.88
N GLU A 78 4.65 30.10 7.54
CA GLU A 78 4.29 28.85 6.85
C GLU A 78 5.31 27.72 7.12
N ARG A 79 6.61 28.05 7.20
CA ARG A 79 7.66 27.08 7.54
C ARG A 79 7.59 26.60 9.00
N GLN A 80 7.23 27.48 9.93
CA GLN A 80 7.12 27.11 11.35
C GLN A 80 5.90 26.23 11.64
N GLN A 81 4.81 26.39 10.89
CA GLN A 81 3.63 25.53 11.03
C GLN A 81 3.81 24.18 10.30
N LEU A 82 4.46 24.17 9.13
CA LEU A 82 4.75 22.93 8.38
C LEU A 82 5.63 21.95 9.20
N GLY A 83 6.65 22.47 9.90
CA GLY A 83 7.51 21.64 10.76
C GLY A 83 6.79 21.01 11.96
N LYS A 84 5.63 21.56 12.37
CA LYS A 84 4.85 21.05 13.51
C LYS A 84 3.85 19.95 13.11
N MET A 85 3.45 19.89 11.84
CA MET A 85 2.45 18.94 11.33
C MET A 85 3.07 17.65 10.78
N LEU A 86 4.37 17.61 10.52
CA LEU A 86 5.11 16.42 10.04
C LEU A 86 5.69 15.57 11.18
N LYS A 87 5.20 15.76 12.41
CA LYS A 87 5.78 15.14 13.59
C LYS A 87 5.55 13.63 13.50
N GLN A 88 6.62 12.91 13.15
CA GLN A 88 6.67 11.46 13.17
C GLN A 88 6.09 10.96 14.51
N PRO A 89 5.32 9.86 14.54
CA PRO A 89 5.13 9.11 15.76
C PRO A 89 6.50 8.57 16.15
N LYS A 90 7.28 9.39 16.85
CA LYS A 90 8.51 8.99 17.48
C LYS A 90 8.07 8.06 18.59
N ILE A 91 8.39 6.78 18.45
CA ILE A 91 8.21 5.85 19.56
C ILE A 91 9.07 6.37 20.70
N ASP A 92 8.44 6.65 21.83
CA ASP A 92 9.18 7.06 23.01
C ASP A 92 9.92 5.83 23.52
N SER A 93 11.22 5.77 23.24
CA SER A 93 12.09 4.66 23.65
C SER A 93 12.18 4.50 25.18
N THR A 94 11.58 5.42 25.97
CA THR A 94 11.45 5.28 27.41
C THR A 94 10.24 4.44 27.84
N GLU A 95 9.28 4.18 26.95
CA GLU A 95 8.15 3.30 27.25
C GLU A 95 8.58 1.82 27.19
N PRO A 96 8.21 1.00 28.19
CA PRO A 96 8.59 -0.40 28.22
C PRO A 96 7.86 -1.18 27.13
N MET A 97 8.59 -2.05 26.41
CA MET A 97 7.97 -3.06 25.54
C MET A 97 7.37 -4.16 26.41
N LEU A 98 6.07 -4.37 26.30
CA LEU A 98 5.35 -5.47 26.96
C LEU A 98 5.11 -6.58 25.95
N LEU A 99 5.48 -7.81 26.31
CA LEU A 99 5.31 -9.00 25.48
C LEU A 99 4.54 -10.07 26.27
N GLN A 100 3.54 -10.65 25.63
CA GLN A 100 2.77 -11.78 26.12
C GLN A 100 2.76 -12.89 25.04
N ALA A 101 2.87 -14.14 25.46
CA ALA A 101 2.82 -15.32 24.59
C ALA A 101 2.53 -16.57 25.42
N ASP A 102 2.16 -17.67 24.76
CA ASP A 102 1.92 -18.97 25.41
C ASP A 102 3.24 -19.63 25.86
N GLU A 103 4.29 -19.49 25.05
CA GLU A 103 5.62 -20.05 25.31
C GLU A 103 6.72 -19.04 24.99
N MET A 104 7.73 -18.95 25.87
CA MET A 104 8.95 -18.19 25.63
C MET A 104 10.19 -19.09 25.76
N VAL A 105 11.02 -19.09 24.72
CA VAL A 105 12.27 -19.84 24.64
C VAL A 105 13.45 -18.87 24.57
N TYR A 106 14.38 -18.99 25.51
CA TYR A 106 15.60 -18.21 25.55
C TYR A 106 16.77 -19.06 25.06
N ASP A 107 17.35 -18.66 23.93
CA ASP A 107 18.56 -19.26 23.37
C ASP A 107 19.72 -18.30 23.60
N ASN A 108 20.41 -18.48 24.72
CA ASN A 108 21.52 -17.62 25.11
C ASN A 108 22.76 -17.83 24.24
N GLU A 109 22.93 -19.00 23.62
CA GLU A 109 24.08 -19.30 22.76
C GLU A 109 23.97 -18.53 21.45
N ASN A 110 22.76 -18.48 20.87
CA ASN A 110 22.50 -17.76 19.62
C ASN A 110 21.98 -16.34 19.83
N SER A 111 21.92 -15.85 21.08
CA SER A 111 21.40 -14.51 21.43
C SER A 111 19.96 -14.25 20.94
N LYS A 112 19.10 -15.28 20.98
CA LYS A 112 17.72 -15.23 20.48
C LYS A 112 16.69 -15.43 21.57
N ILE A 113 15.59 -14.69 21.49
CA ILE A 113 14.38 -14.94 22.27
C ILE A 113 13.27 -15.30 21.29
N THR A 114 12.61 -16.43 21.49
CA THR A 114 11.47 -16.84 20.67
C THR A 114 10.22 -16.88 21.52
N ALA A 115 9.21 -16.10 21.14
CA ALA A 115 7.85 -16.15 21.66
C ALA A 115 6.96 -16.92 20.69
N LYS A 116 6.12 -17.83 21.19
CA LYS A 116 5.20 -18.66 20.38
C LYS A 116 3.82 -18.73 21.00
N GLY A 117 2.81 -18.79 20.13
CA GLY A 117 1.42 -18.95 20.50
C GLY A 117 0.83 -17.63 21.00
N ASN A 118 -0.16 -17.12 20.26
CA ASN A 118 -0.92 -15.90 20.59
C ASN A 118 -0.01 -14.75 21.06
N VAL A 119 1.04 -14.45 20.27
CA VAL A 119 2.03 -13.44 20.66
C VAL A 119 1.41 -12.06 20.53
N GLU A 120 1.44 -11.30 21.61
CA GLU A 120 1.01 -9.90 21.67
C GLU A 120 2.18 -9.05 22.17
N ILE A 121 2.51 -8.01 21.41
CA ILE A 121 3.55 -7.04 21.77
C ILE A 121 2.93 -5.65 21.79
N TYR A 122 3.08 -4.96 22.90
CA TYR A 122 2.69 -3.57 23.09
C TYR A 122 3.95 -2.74 23.25
N TYR A 123 4.15 -1.76 22.36
CA TYR A 123 5.30 -0.87 22.40
C TYR A 123 4.92 0.54 21.98
N GLY A 124 5.02 1.50 22.90
CA GLY A 124 4.42 2.80 22.66
C GLY A 124 2.91 2.69 22.48
N ASN A 125 2.43 3.26 21.38
CA ASN A 125 1.04 3.12 20.92
C ASN A 125 0.89 2.10 19.77
N TYR A 126 1.90 1.26 19.53
CA TYR A 126 1.82 0.16 18.57
C TYR A 126 1.37 -1.12 19.27
N THR A 127 0.57 -1.90 18.55
CA THR A 127 0.22 -3.27 18.94
C THR A 127 0.60 -4.21 17.81
N LEU A 128 1.38 -5.24 18.10
CA LEU A 128 1.74 -6.31 17.18
C LEU A 128 1.17 -7.62 17.68
N LEU A 129 0.46 -8.32 16.81
CA LEU A 129 -0.07 -9.67 17.01
C LEU A 129 0.60 -10.62 16.01
N ALA A 130 0.97 -11.82 16.44
CA ALA A 130 1.53 -12.85 15.57
C ALA A 130 1.43 -14.25 16.21
N ASP A 131 1.63 -15.30 15.40
CA ASP A 131 1.73 -16.68 15.92
C ASP A 131 3.10 -16.95 16.55
N ARG A 132 4.15 -16.33 16.01
CA ARG A 132 5.53 -16.46 16.48
C ARG A 132 6.29 -15.16 16.31
N VAL A 133 7.10 -14.80 17.30
CA VAL A 133 8.06 -13.70 17.22
C VAL A 133 9.45 -14.19 17.65
N VAL A 134 10.47 -13.85 16.85
CA VAL A 134 11.87 -14.09 17.18
C VAL A 134 12.57 -12.75 17.30
N TYR A 135 13.14 -12.50 18.47
CA TYR A 135 13.99 -11.35 18.71
C TYR A 135 15.47 -11.79 18.71
N ASP A 136 16.24 -11.27 17.76
CA ASP A 136 17.67 -11.46 17.67
C ASP A 136 18.39 -10.26 18.30
N ARG A 137 18.99 -10.48 19.47
CA ARG A 137 19.69 -9.42 20.23
C ARG A 137 21.00 -8.99 19.61
N ALA A 138 21.63 -9.85 18.81
CA ALA A 138 22.89 -9.50 18.15
C ALA A 138 22.64 -8.57 16.96
N ALA A 139 21.53 -8.79 16.24
CA ALA A 139 21.12 -7.97 15.11
C ALA A 139 20.21 -6.78 15.49
N ASN A 140 19.67 -6.74 16.71
CA ASN A 140 18.61 -5.81 17.13
C ASN A 140 17.40 -5.86 16.19
N THR A 141 17.02 -7.08 15.78
CA THR A 141 15.91 -7.30 14.85
C THR A 141 14.84 -8.18 15.47
N LEU A 142 13.58 -7.83 15.17
CA LEU A 142 12.39 -8.56 15.56
C LEU A 142 11.72 -9.12 14.31
N THR A 143 11.56 -10.43 14.26
CA THR A 143 10.91 -11.13 13.15
C THR A 143 9.59 -11.73 13.65
N ALA A 144 8.48 -11.32 13.04
CA ALA A 144 7.13 -11.82 13.32
C ALA A 144 6.65 -12.70 12.16
N GLU A 145 6.05 -13.84 12.49
CA GLU A 145 5.61 -14.87 11.55
C GLU A 145 4.21 -15.38 11.90
N GLY A 146 3.38 -15.54 10.88
CA GLY A 146 2.04 -16.11 11.01
C GLY A 146 1.01 -15.12 11.55
N ASN A 147 -0.07 -14.91 10.79
CA ASN A 147 -1.19 -14.02 11.14
C ASN A 147 -0.74 -12.64 11.66
N VAL A 148 0.33 -12.08 11.08
CA VAL A 148 0.95 -10.86 11.63
C VAL A 148 0.01 -9.68 11.42
N SER A 149 -0.30 -8.96 12.49
CA SER A 149 -1.07 -7.73 12.45
C SER A 149 -0.40 -6.65 13.30
N ILE A 150 -0.10 -5.50 12.69
CA ILE A 150 0.42 -4.32 13.38
C ILE A 150 -0.63 -3.23 13.31
N LYS A 151 -1.00 -2.69 14.47
CA LYS A 151 -1.83 -1.50 14.57
C LYS A 151 -0.96 -0.32 14.97
N ASP A 152 -0.94 0.69 14.10
CA ASP A 152 -0.22 1.93 14.32
C ASP A 152 -1.06 2.90 15.19
N PRO A 153 -0.42 3.89 15.84
CA PRO A 153 -1.11 4.89 16.69
C PRO A 153 -2.17 5.70 15.94
N ASP A 154 -1.98 5.91 14.64
CA ASP A 154 -2.90 6.64 13.76
C ASP A 154 -4.15 5.81 13.39
N GLY A 155 -4.22 4.54 13.83
CA GLY A 155 -5.32 3.62 13.58
C GLY A 155 -5.20 2.84 12.27
N ALA A 156 -4.06 2.94 11.58
CA ALA A 156 -3.76 2.08 10.44
C ALA A 156 -3.47 0.65 10.91
N VAL A 157 -3.91 -0.33 10.12
CA VAL A 157 -3.70 -1.76 10.37
C VAL A 157 -2.92 -2.35 9.20
N ILE A 158 -1.76 -2.89 9.49
CA ILE A 158 -0.89 -3.61 8.57
C ILE A 158 -1.04 -5.09 8.87
N THR A 159 -1.18 -5.90 7.82
CA THR A 159 -1.27 -7.36 7.90
C THR A 159 -0.31 -7.99 6.90
N ALA A 160 0.31 -9.10 7.30
CA ALA A 160 1.28 -9.83 6.49
C ALA A 160 1.49 -11.25 7.03
N ASP A 161 2.15 -12.10 6.24
CA ASP A 161 2.55 -13.43 6.68
C ASP A 161 3.89 -13.38 7.43
N HIS A 162 4.79 -12.47 7.03
CA HIS A 162 6.12 -12.31 7.60
C HIS A 162 6.52 -10.83 7.64
N ILE A 163 7.03 -10.38 8.78
CA ILE A 163 7.56 -9.03 8.99
C ILE A 163 8.89 -9.12 9.72
N THR A 164 9.89 -8.38 9.26
CA THR A 164 11.12 -8.12 10.01
C THR A 164 11.21 -6.62 10.31
N LEU A 165 11.37 -6.27 11.58
CA LEU A 165 11.50 -4.90 12.08
C LEU A 165 12.82 -4.73 12.84
N THR A 166 13.27 -3.48 12.96
CA THR A 166 14.20 -3.10 14.02
C THR A 166 13.50 -3.15 15.38
N ASP A 167 14.27 -3.31 16.45
CA ASP A 167 13.77 -3.35 17.84
C ASP A 167 13.01 -2.08 18.26
N ASP A 168 13.35 -0.94 17.66
CA ASP A 168 12.66 0.35 17.82
C ASP A 168 11.43 0.52 16.90
N PHE A 169 11.03 -0.51 16.14
CA PHE A 169 9.90 -0.53 15.18
C PHE A 169 9.99 0.55 14.08
N ARG A 170 11.14 1.20 13.93
CA ARG A 170 11.31 2.33 13.01
C ARG A 170 11.44 1.88 11.57
N ASP A 171 12.25 0.86 11.34
CA ASP A 171 12.59 0.35 10.02
C ASP A 171 12.15 -1.11 9.91
N GLY A 172 11.90 -1.55 8.69
CA GLY A 172 11.42 -2.90 8.50
C GLY A 172 11.20 -3.31 7.06
N PHE A 173 10.99 -4.60 6.89
CA PHE A 173 10.69 -5.26 5.64
C PHE A 173 9.50 -6.20 5.84
N ILE A 174 8.59 -6.20 4.88
CA ILE A 174 7.34 -6.96 4.92
C ILE A 174 7.19 -7.69 3.60
N ASP A 175 6.88 -8.98 3.66
CA ASP A 175 6.43 -9.77 2.51
C ASP A 175 4.91 -9.91 2.53
N ALA A 176 4.29 -9.83 1.36
CA ALA A 176 2.83 -9.93 1.18
C ALA A 176 2.04 -8.98 2.10
N MET A 177 2.27 -7.68 1.92
CA MET A 177 1.69 -6.65 2.79
C MET A 177 0.28 -6.25 2.34
N LYS A 178 -0.64 -6.14 3.30
CA LYS A 178 -1.90 -5.42 3.17
C LYS A 178 -2.02 -4.38 4.28
N LEU A 179 -2.19 -3.12 3.89
CA LEU A 179 -2.40 -1.96 4.76
C LEU A 179 -3.83 -1.45 4.58
N VAL A 180 -4.51 -1.19 5.69
CA VAL A 180 -5.79 -0.48 5.75
C VAL A 180 -5.61 0.72 6.68
N THR A 181 -5.82 1.93 6.17
CA THR A 181 -5.77 3.15 7.00
C THR A 181 -7.10 3.38 7.71
N LYS A 182 -7.11 4.31 8.68
CA LYS A 182 -8.31 4.74 9.41
C LYS A 182 -9.43 5.23 8.49
N ASP A 183 -9.09 5.89 7.39
CA ASP A 183 -10.05 6.39 6.40
C ASP A 183 -10.43 5.33 5.35
N ASP A 184 -10.30 4.04 5.69
CA ASP A 184 -10.64 2.91 4.84
C ASP A 184 -9.83 2.85 3.52
N THR A 185 -8.67 3.51 3.46
CA THR A 185 -7.80 3.45 2.29
C THR A 185 -6.91 2.21 2.36
N ARG A 186 -6.75 1.53 1.23
CA ARG A 186 -6.08 0.24 1.14
C ARG A 186 -4.85 0.31 0.25
N ILE A 187 -3.75 -0.25 0.72
CA ILE A 187 -2.55 -0.52 -0.08
C ILE A 187 -2.24 -2.00 0.05
N VAL A 188 -2.08 -2.68 -1.07
CA VAL A 188 -1.62 -4.08 -1.10
C VAL A 188 -0.38 -4.14 -1.96
N ALA A 189 0.65 -4.84 -1.50
CA ALA A 189 1.92 -4.92 -2.18
C ALA A 189 2.56 -6.30 -2.02
N GLN A 190 3.37 -6.70 -3.00
CA GLN A 190 4.13 -7.94 -2.90
C GLN A 190 5.17 -7.86 -1.79
N SER A 191 5.83 -6.71 -1.65
CA SER A 191 6.70 -6.42 -0.53
C SER A 191 6.68 -4.94 -0.19
N ALA A 192 7.07 -4.63 1.04
CA ALA A 192 7.24 -3.26 1.51
C ALA A 192 8.55 -3.15 2.31
N SER A 193 9.25 -2.04 2.16
CA SER A 193 10.40 -1.69 2.99
C SER A 193 10.25 -0.28 3.53
N ARG A 194 10.61 -0.09 4.80
CA ARG A 194 10.64 1.21 5.46
C ARG A 194 12.07 1.51 5.90
N GLN A 195 12.53 2.70 5.55
CA GLN A 195 13.88 3.18 5.86
C GLN A 195 13.85 4.55 6.54
N ALA A 196 14.73 4.70 7.52
CA ALA A 196 14.88 5.86 8.38
C ALA A 196 13.57 6.33 9.04
N GLY A 197 12.56 5.47 9.17
CA GLY A 197 11.22 5.80 9.68
C GLY A 197 10.41 6.79 8.81
N ASN A 198 10.90 7.12 7.61
CA ASN A 198 10.35 8.20 6.78
C ASN A 198 9.89 7.73 5.40
N VAL A 199 10.71 6.92 4.73
CA VAL A 199 10.44 6.49 3.36
C VAL A 199 9.96 5.05 3.40
N THR A 200 8.73 4.82 2.96
CA THR A 200 8.18 3.47 2.75
C THR A 200 8.05 3.21 1.26
N VAL A 201 8.66 2.13 0.78
CA VAL A 201 8.61 1.69 -0.61
C VAL A 201 7.80 0.40 -0.69
N PHE A 202 6.78 0.40 -1.52
CA PHE A 202 5.96 -0.76 -1.83
C PHE A 202 6.27 -1.23 -3.26
N GLU A 203 6.66 -2.48 -3.42
CA GLU A 203 6.97 -3.08 -4.72
C GLU A 203 5.77 -3.90 -5.22
N ASN A 204 5.47 -3.75 -6.51
CA ASN A 204 4.34 -4.38 -7.21
C ASN A 204 3.02 -4.26 -6.43
N GLY A 205 2.63 -3.02 -6.14
CA GLY A 205 1.48 -2.73 -5.29
C GLY A 205 0.33 -2.04 -6.00
N TRP A 206 -0.80 -1.95 -5.31
CA TRP A 206 -1.93 -1.14 -5.71
C TRP A 206 -2.55 -0.39 -4.54
N PHE A 207 -3.07 0.78 -4.86
CA PHE A 207 -3.75 1.70 -3.95
C PHE A 207 -5.22 1.84 -4.36
N THR A 208 -6.12 1.85 -3.38
CA THR A 208 -7.52 2.24 -3.59
C THR A 208 -8.13 2.80 -2.30
N PRO A 209 -8.92 3.88 -2.36
CA PRO A 209 -9.77 4.30 -1.25
C PRO A 209 -11.12 3.58 -1.25
N CYS A 210 -11.42 2.77 -2.28
CA CYS A 210 -12.66 2.02 -2.32
C CYS A 210 -12.61 0.83 -1.35
N LYS A 211 -13.78 0.50 -0.80
CA LYS A 211 -13.98 -0.79 -0.14
C LYS A 211 -13.94 -1.91 -1.18
N VAL A 212 -13.34 -3.04 -0.81
CA VAL A 212 -13.47 -4.27 -1.59
C VAL A 212 -14.89 -4.79 -1.38
N CYS A 213 -15.49 -5.39 -2.41
CA CYS A 213 -16.84 -5.94 -2.32
C CYS A 213 -16.90 -7.02 -1.22
N GLU A 214 -17.84 -6.89 -0.28
CA GLU A 214 -18.00 -7.84 0.83
C GLU A 214 -18.54 -9.20 0.36
N GLU A 215 -19.45 -9.17 -0.62
CA GLU A 215 -20.07 -10.37 -1.21
C GLU A 215 -19.09 -11.20 -2.05
N ASP A 216 -18.14 -10.53 -2.71
CA ASP A 216 -17.13 -11.15 -3.55
C ASP A 216 -15.78 -10.44 -3.40
N PRO A 217 -14.93 -10.88 -2.46
CA PRO A 217 -13.60 -10.32 -2.24
C PRO A 217 -12.65 -10.47 -3.44
N SER A 218 -12.98 -11.34 -4.40
CA SER A 218 -12.18 -11.54 -5.62
C SER A 218 -12.44 -10.46 -6.68
N ARG A 219 -13.59 -9.77 -6.58
CA ARG A 219 -13.94 -8.69 -7.50
C ARG A 219 -13.01 -7.49 -7.26
N PRO A 220 -12.40 -6.93 -8.33
CA PRO A 220 -11.58 -5.73 -8.19
C PRO A 220 -12.42 -4.54 -7.70
N PRO A 221 -11.82 -3.61 -6.93
CA PRO A 221 -12.51 -2.39 -6.52
C PRO A 221 -12.94 -1.58 -7.75
N THR A 222 -13.94 -0.70 -7.57
CA THR A 222 -14.45 0.21 -8.63
C THR A 222 -13.31 0.91 -9.37
N TRP A 223 -12.31 1.38 -8.62
CA TRP A 223 -11.07 1.86 -9.21
C TRP A 223 -9.87 1.57 -8.30
N ARG A 224 -8.68 1.48 -8.90
CA ARG A 224 -7.39 1.39 -8.18
C ARG A 224 -6.26 1.93 -9.04
N ILE A 225 -5.16 2.30 -8.40
CA ILE A 225 -3.89 2.61 -9.07
C ILE A 225 -2.94 1.46 -8.80
N ARG A 226 -2.63 0.66 -9.82
CA ARG A 226 -1.56 -0.34 -9.77
C ARG A 226 -0.25 0.31 -10.17
N ALA A 227 0.85 0.01 -9.50
CA ALA A 227 2.17 0.52 -9.87
C ALA A 227 3.25 -0.53 -9.63
N LYS A 228 4.34 -0.45 -10.40
CA LYS A 228 5.53 -1.27 -10.12
C LYS A 228 6.17 -0.86 -8.81
N LYS A 229 6.18 0.43 -8.51
CA LYS A 229 6.73 0.98 -7.27
C LYS A 229 5.85 2.12 -6.77
N ILE A 230 5.49 2.05 -5.50
CA ILE A 230 4.80 3.13 -4.77
C ILE A 230 5.74 3.58 -3.66
N THR A 231 6.07 4.87 -3.61
CA THR A 231 6.93 5.44 -2.58
C THR A 231 6.12 6.43 -1.75
N HIS A 232 5.99 6.18 -0.47
CA HIS A 232 5.41 7.09 0.51
C HIS A 232 6.52 7.79 1.28
N ARG A 233 6.53 9.12 1.22
CA ARG A 233 7.42 9.99 2.02
C ARG A 233 6.57 10.73 3.04
N ARG A 234 6.79 10.44 4.33
CA ARG A 234 6.00 10.98 5.43
C ARG A 234 6.32 12.46 5.68
N ASP A 235 7.60 12.84 5.67
CA ASP A 235 8.06 14.23 5.76
C ASP A 235 7.53 15.12 4.64
N GLU A 236 7.44 14.58 3.43
CA GLU A 236 6.86 15.29 2.30
C GLU A 236 5.34 15.08 2.19
N ALA A 237 4.68 14.33 3.08
CA ALA A 237 3.26 13.99 2.99
C ALA A 237 2.84 13.65 1.54
N THR A 238 3.61 12.79 0.88
CA THR A 238 3.53 12.52 -0.56
C THR A 238 3.57 11.04 -0.86
N ILE A 239 2.74 10.60 -1.79
CA ILE A 239 2.78 9.26 -2.37
C ILE A 239 3.09 9.37 -3.86
N THR A 240 4.16 8.72 -4.29
CA THR A 240 4.62 8.68 -5.68
C THR A 240 4.40 7.29 -6.25
N TYR A 241 3.89 7.22 -7.48
CA TYR A 241 3.62 6.00 -8.21
C TYR A 241 4.47 5.98 -9.48
N ASN A 242 5.30 4.95 -9.64
CA ASN A 242 6.15 4.75 -10.81
C ASN A 242 5.63 3.59 -11.66
N ASN A 243 5.57 3.81 -12.98
CA ASN A 243 5.02 2.86 -13.96
C ASN A 243 3.63 2.37 -13.54
N ALA A 244 2.71 3.31 -13.36
CA ALA A 244 1.38 3.07 -12.85
C ALA A 244 0.35 2.86 -13.96
N PHE A 245 -0.70 2.12 -13.64
CA PHE A 245 -1.92 1.98 -14.43
C PHE A 245 -3.10 2.36 -13.54
N PHE A 246 -3.98 3.19 -14.07
CA PHE A 246 -5.29 3.41 -13.46
C PHE A 246 -6.25 2.33 -13.97
N ASP A 247 -6.75 1.52 -13.04
CA ASP A 247 -7.73 0.47 -13.34
C ASP A 247 -9.12 0.96 -12.95
N PHE A 248 -10.10 0.67 -13.80
CA PHE A 248 -11.51 0.86 -13.54
C PHE A 248 -12.24 -0.47 -13.72
N PHE A 249 -12.91 -0.96 -12.68
CA PHE A 249 -13.49 -2.32 -12.61
C PHE A 249 -12.50 -3.42 -13.06
N GLY A 250 -11.22 -3.26 -12.73
CA GLY A 250 -10.16 -4.21 -13.10
C GLY A 250 -9.58 -4.06 -14.51
N VAL A 251 -10.13 -3.16 -15.34
CA VAL A 251 -9.61 -2.89 -16.69
C VAL A 251 -8.63 -1.72 -16.64
N PRO A 252 -7.38 -1.86 -17.13
CA PRO A 252 -6.43 -0.76 -17.19
C PRO A 252 -6.87 0.27 -18.24
N VAL A 253 -7.22 1.48 -17.79
CA VAL A 253 -7.74 2.55 -18.66
C VAL A 253 -6.60 3.37 -19.25
N PHE A 254 -5.61 3.76 -18.44
CA PHE A 254 -4.46 4.52 -18.91
C PHE A 254 -3.20 4.27 -18.08
N TRP A 255 -2.06 4.43 -18.73
CA TRP A 255 -0.74 4.28 -18.15
C TRP A 255 -0.13 5.63 -17.78
N MET A 256 0.58 5.68 -16.66
CA MET A 256 1.31 6.85 -16.17
C MET A 256 2.75 6.45 -15.82
N PRO A 257 3.78 7.02 -16.46
CA PRO A 257 5.17 6.74 -16.08
C PRO A 257 5.48 7.21 -14.66
N TYR A 258 4.90 8.36 -14.28
CA TYR A 258 5.08 9.01 -12.99
C TYR A 258 3.80 9.73 -12.59
N PHE A 259 3.25 9.42 -11.42
CA PHE A 259 2.11 10.09 -10.83
C PHE A 259 2.38 10.35 -9.35
N GLN A 260 1.86 11.46 -8.82
CA GLN A 260 2.08 11.86 -7.43
C GLN A 260 0.78 12.35 -6.83
N SER A 261 0.47 11.87 -5.62
CA SER A 261 -0.70 12.29 -4.84
C SER A 261 -0.29 12.74 -3.44
N ALA A 262 -1.18 13.52 -2.82
CA ALA A 262 -1.05 13.85 -1.40
C ALA A 262 -1.23 12.59 -0.53
N ASP A 263 -0.50 12.53 0.58
CA ASP A 263 -0.74 11.60 1.67
C ASP A 263 -2.10 11.90 2.32
N PRO A 264 -2.90 10.88 2.72
CA PRO A 264 -4.14 11.09 3.48
C PRO A 264 -3.99 11.95 4.75
N THR A 265 -2.79 12.06 5.35
CA THR A 265 -2.55 12.92 6.52
C THR A 265 -2.73 14.43 6.24
N VAL A 266 -2.72 14.85 4.97
CA VAL A 266 -2.91 16.25 4.57
C VAL A 266 -4.14 16.42 3.68
N LYS A 267 -5.04 17.34 4.05
CA LYS A 267 -6.29 17.58 3.32
C LYS A 267 -6.07 17.96 1.85
N ARG A 268 -4.99 18.69 1.53
CA ARG A 268 -4.55 19.00 0.16
C ARG A 268 -3.06 19.31 0.11
N LYS A 269 -2.37 18.69 -0.85
CA LYS A 269 -1.16 19.24 -1.49
C LYS A 269 -1.50 19.57 -2.94
N SER A 270 -0.90 20.62 -3.50
CA SER A 270 -1.02 20.94 -4.93
C SER A 270 -0.57 19.72 -5.76
N GLY A 271 -1.49 19.15 -6.53
CA GLY A 271 -1.26 18.05 -7.47
C GLY A 271 -1.76 18.44 -8.87
N PHE A 272 -1.97 17.46 -9.75
CA PHE A 272 -2.50 17.68 -11.11
C PHE A 272 -3.72 18.62 -11.04
N LEU A 273 -3.53 19.86 -11.47
CA LEU A 273 -4.60 20.85 -11.55
C LEU A 273 -5.63 20.28 -12.51
N MET A 274 -6.83 19.97 -12.02
CA MET A 274 -7.95 19.72 -12.93
C MET A 274 -8.13 21.00 -13.76
N PRO A 275 -8.07 20.92 -15.11
CA PRO A 275 -8.28 22.09 -15.94
C PRO A 275 -9.66 22.66 -15.64
N SER A 276 -9.70 23.93 -15.23
CA SER A 276 -10.94 24.70 -15.18
C SER A 276 -11.21 25.24 -16.57
N TYR A 277 -12.42 25.02 -17.08
CA TYR A 277 -12.98 25.73 -18.23
C TYR A 277 -13.96 26.78 -17.73
#